data_AF-A0A1V5HT87-F1
#
_entry.id   AF-A0A1V5HT87-F1
#
_cell.length_a   1.000
_cell.length_b   1.000
_cell.length_c   1.000
_cell.angle_alpha   90.00
_cell.angle_beta   90.00
_cell.angle_gamma   90.00
#
_symmetry.space_group_name_H-M   'P 1'
#
loop_
_entity.id
_entity.type
_entity.pdbx_description
1 polymer ?
#
loop_
_entity_poly.entity_id
_entity_poly.type
_entity_poly.pdbx_seq_one_letter_code
_entity_poly.pdbx_strand_id
1 'polypeptide(L)'
;MDKFVSLFSYLQHQTEERIVLSFEDIEHLIGDKLCPSAYKYRAYWAPSAPYSLPSRIEETGYFIEQVSLRDHRLVLNRDKSIKHSVMPVHAQAISVPPSFKKAVMPQFSSFEEEILLDVPPALSSLETDAYLMVKLTQANSDLVEKVLAVDPDYTPKGYHAFKSCSEEGELTEDAYSKIIKNIVIENSTRSKDEVVKALAKYCVDENRHFLARLQEGKPRLVDDIVSYLTNQGFREEKSLSSKVCRYLNEWIFHQDDYTINDSVVRSVMPYYLAFYQIPTSLKTLKAFESLSYVDFLPIFDLIREKSEGLTRHQLDHLLWYSYKNDRIRTEIAKALAIASGQFTRS
;
A
#
# COMPACT_ATOMS: atom_id res chain seq x y z
N MET A 1 -1.40 -16.08 29.66
CA MET A 1 -1.17 -14.77 30.30
C MET A 1 -1.00 -13.76 29.20
N ASP A 2 -1.68 -12.63 29.29
CA ASP A 2 -1.55 -11.57 28.31
C ASP A 2 -0.20 -10.87 28.49
N LYS A 3 0.64 -10.88 27.45
CA LYS A 3 2.02 -10.38 27.54
C LYS A 3 2.12 -8.86 27.73
N PHE A 4 1.03 -8.14 27.50
CA PHE A 4 1.00 -6.67 27.60
C PHE A 4 0.52 -6.15 28.97
N VAL A 5 0.20 -7.05 29.92
CA VAL A 5 -0.29 -6.66 31.26
C VAL A 5 0.63 -5.64 31.95
N SER A 6 1.94 -5.86 31.92
CA SER A 6 2.93 -4.97 32.52
C SER A 6 2.94 -3.56 31.91
N LEU A 7 2.75 -3.45 30.60
CA LEU A 7 2.63 -2.17 29.90
C LEU A 7 1.37 -1.43 30.35
N PHE A 8 0.22 -2.12 30.42
CA PHE A 8 -1.03 -1.48 30.85
C PHE A 8 -1.00 -1.06 32.31
N SER A 9 -0.44 -1.89 33.19
CA SER A 9 -0.23 -1.54 34.60
C SER A 9 0.70 -0.32 34.72
N TYR A 10 1.78 -0.25 33.92
CA TYR A 10 2.64 0.93 33.90
C TYR A 10 1.86 2.20 33.52
N LEU A 11 1.07 2.17 32.44
CA LEU A 11 0.29 3.32 31.96
C LEU A 11 -0.79 3.75 32.95
N GLN A 12 -1.48 2.82 33.61
CA GLN A 12 -2.49 3.13 34.62
C GLN A 12 -1.93 3.88 35.85
N HIS A 13 -0.63 3.73 36.14
CA HIS A 13 0.04 4.43 37.25
C HIS A 13 0.71 5.75 36.82
N GLN A 14 0.74 6.08 35.53
CA GLN A 14 1.31 7.35 35.06
C GLN A 14 0.34 8.51 35.32
N THR A 15 0.90 9.66 35.69
CA THR A 15 0.14 10.87 36.02
C THR A 15 0.31 11.99 35.00
N GLU A 16 1.31 11.86 34.15
CA GLU A 16 1.66 12.80 33.10
C GLU A 16 0.54 12.92 32.06
N GLU A 17 0.29 14.13 31.55
CA GLU A 17 -0.66 14.29 30.43
C GLU A 17 -0.12 13.63 29.15
N ARG A 18 1.21 13.53 29.01
CA ARG A 18 1.87 13.04 27.80
C ARG A 18 3.07 12.17 28.16
N ILE A 19 3.11 10.96 27.60
CA ILE A 19 4.16 9.97 27.82
C ILE A 19 4.81 9.65 26.49
N VAL A 20 6.13 9.47 26.48
CA VAL A 20 6.87 9.01 25.30
C VAL A 20 7.62 7.74 25.65
N LEU A 21 7.36 6.68 24.89
CA LEU A 21 8.00 5.38 25.04
C LEU A 21 8.71 5.03 23.73
N SER A 22 9.94 4.53 23.81
CA SER A 22 10.54 3.82 22.68
C SER A 22 9.94 2.41 22.55
N PHE A 23 10.13 1.77 21.40
CA PHE A 23 9.74 0.37 21.25
C PHE A 23 10.55 -0.51 22.19
N GLU A 24 11.81 -0.17 22.44
CA GLU A 24 12.64 -0.85 23.43
C GLU A 24 12.07 -0.70 24.85
N ASP A 25 11.56 0.48 25.22
CA ASP A 25 10.89 0.66 26.52
C ASP A 25 9.65 -0.24 26.63
N ILE A 26 8.86 -0.31 25.56
CA ILE A 26 7.68 -1.20 25.50
C ILE A 26 8.10 -2.66 25.61
N GLU A 27 9.13 -3.07 24.88
CA GLU A 27 9.68 -4.43 24.91
C GLU A 27 10.23 -4.82 26.28
N HIS A 28 10.91 -3.88 26.94
CA HIS A 28 11.41 -4.06 28.29
C HIS A 28 10.25 -4.21 29.30
N LEU A 29 9.18 -3.42 29.14
CA LEU A 29 7.99 -3.54 29.98
C LEU A 29 7.27 -4.88 29.79
N ILE A 30 7.14 -5.37 28.55
CA ILE A 30 6.44 -6.64 28.26
C ILE A 30 7.34 -7.88 28.42
N GLY A 31 8.66 -7.71 28.49
CA GLY A 31 9.63 -8.80 28.60
C GLY A 31 9.79 -9.64 27.33
N ASP A 32 9.38 -9.11 26.16
CA ASP A 32 9.36 -9.80 24.87
C ASP A 32 9.55 -8.77 23.73
N LYS A 33 10.02 -9.24 22.56
CA LYS A 33 10.10 -8.39 21.37
C LYS A 33 8.70 -8.11 20.81
N LEU A 34 8.51 -6.88 20.32
CA LEU A 34 7.34 -6.54 19.53
C LEU A 34 7.34 -7.37 18.25
N CYS A 35 6.15 -7.67 17.72
CA CYS A 35 6.07 -8.45 16.49
C CYS A 35 6.61 -7.62 15.30
N PRO A 36 7.09 -8.25 14.22
CA PRO A 36 7.63 -7.54 13.06
C PRO A 36 6.66 -6.49 12.47
N SER A 37 5.35 -6.72 12.59
CA SER A 37 4.34 -5.76 12.14
C SER A 37 4.36 -4.44 12.91
N ALA A 38 4.72 -4.43 14.19
CA ALA A 38 4.84 -3.23 15.00
C ALA A 38 5.96 -2.30 14.49
N TYR A 39 7.03 -2.89 13.94
CA TYR A 39 8.16 -2.19 13.35
C TYR A 39 7.87 -1.67 11.94
N LYS A 40 7.06 -2.41 11.18
CA LYS A 40 6.86 -2.17 9.75
C LYS A 40 5.63 -1.32 9.42
N TYR A 41 4.59 -1.39 10.24
CA TYR A 41 3.28 -0.85 9.85
C TYR A 41 2.67 0.03 10.95
N ARG A 42 2.47 1.32 10.66
CA ARG A 42 1.76 2.26 11.54
C ARG A 42 0.33 1.80 11.85
N ALA A 43 -0.29 1.07 10.93
CA ALA A 43 -1.62 0.49 11.12
C ALA A 43 -1.69 -0.51 12.30
N TYR A 44 -0.56 -1.12 12.69
CA TYR A 44 -0.49 -1.93 13.92
C TYR A 44 -0.80 -1.11 15.17
N TRP A 45 -0.46 0.18 15.15
CA TRP A 45 -0.61 1.13 16.25
C TRP A 45 -1.94 1.91 16.20
N ALA A 46 -2.83 1.58 15.26
CA ALA A 46 -4.16 2.18 15.16
C ALA A 46 -5.22 1.24 15.78
N PRO A 47 -6.23 1.77 16.49
CA PRO A 47 -7.35 0.95 16.99
C PRO A 47 -8.08 0.31 15.82
N SER A 48 -8.07 -1.03 15.74
CA SER A 48 -8.67 -1.75 14.60
C SER A 48 -9.64 -2.86 14.99
N ALA A 49 -9.52 -3.38 16.21
CA ALA A 49 -10.38 -4.43 16.75
C ALA A 49 -10.41 -4.34 18.28
N PRO A 50 -11.52 -4.74 18.93
CA PRO A 50 -11.52 -4.96 20.38
C PRO A 50 -10.39 -5.93 20.72
N TYR A 51 -9.63 -5.62 21.77
CA TYR A 51 -8.43 -6.34 22.21
C TYR A 51 -7.13 -6.13 21.40
N SER A 52 -7.13 -5.27 20.37
CA SER A 52 -5.88 -4.82 19.74
C SER A 52 -5.03 -4.02 20.74
N LEU A 53 -3.70 -4.07 20.63
CA LEU A 53 -2.79 -3.34 21.52
C LEU A 53 -3.16 -1.84 21.64
N PRO A 54 -3.45 -1.11 20.54
CA PRO A 54 -3.91 0.28 20.60
C PRO A 54 -5.21 0.47 21.38
N SER A 55 -6.23 -0.36 21.11
CA SER A 55 -7.52 -0.29 21.82
C SER A 55 -7.37 -0.54 23.32
N ARG A 56 -6.40 -1.35 23.73
CA ARG A 56 -6.14 -1.63 25.15
C ARG A 56 -5.28 -0.59 25.83
N ILE A 57 -4.48 0.16 25.07
CA ILE A 57 -3.84 1.37 25.56
C ILE A 57 -4.92 2.43 25.88
N GLU A 58 -5.94 2.57 25.02
CA GLU A 58 -7.10 3.45 25.26
C GLU A 58 -7.85 3.12 26.55
N GLU A 59 -7.98 1.83 26.90
CA GLU A 59 -8.56 1.39 28.18
C GLU A 59 -7.79 1.91 29.43
N THR A 60 -6.52 2.32 29.28
CA THR A 60 -5.72 2.90 30.38
C THR A 60 -5.94 4.41 30.55
N GLY A 61 -6.77 5.03 29.70
CA GLY A 61 -7.00 6.47 29.68
C GLY A 61 -5.96 7.26 28.88
N TYR A 62 -5.17 6.59 28.04
CA TYR A 62 -4.23 7.20 27.10
C TYR A 62 -4.55 6.76 25.68
N PHE A 63 -4.44 7.66 24.71
CA PHE A 63 -4.50 7.31 23.28
C PHE A 63 -3.14 7.52 22.63
N ILE A 64 -2.91 6.82 21.51
CA ILE A 64 -1.69 7.00 20.72
C ILE A 64 -1.84 8.26 19.88
N GLU A 65 -1.13 9.31 20.27
CA GLU A 65 -1.06 10.58 19.54
C GLU A 65 -0.14 10.45 18.32
N GLN A 66 1.01 9.80 18.47
CA GLN A 66 2.00 9.67 17.40
C GLN A 66 2.76 8.35 17.51
N VAL A 67 3.17 7.81 16.36
CA VAL A 67 4.16 6.73 16.29
C VAL A 67 5.21 7.09 15.23
N SER A 68 6.48 6.98 15.59
CA SER A 68 7.62 7.07 14.67
C SER A 68 8.19 5.67 14.49
N LEU A 69 8.05 5.11 13.28
CA LEU A 69 8.67 3.83 12.93
C LEU A 69 10.17 3.98 12.66
N ARG A 70 10.62 5.17 12.22
CA ARG A 70 12.03 5.46 11.99
C ARG A 70 12.82 5.50 13.29
N ASP A 71 12.26 6.15 14.30
CA ASP A 71 12.92 6.32 15.61
C ASP A 71 12.48 5.27 16.62
N HIS A 72 11.58 4.36 16.23
CA HIS A 72 10.95 3.35 17.09
C HIS A 72 10.37 3.97 18.37
N ARG A 73 9.46 4.94 18.22
CA ARG A 73 8.87 5.70 19.34
C ARG A 73 7.37 5.82 19.25
N LEU A 74 6.74 5.86 20.41
CA LEU A 74 5.30 6.04 20.62
C LEU A 74 5.08 7.23 21.55
N VAL A 75 4.19 8.12 21.15
CA VAL A 75 3.72 9.24 21.97
C VAL A 75 2.28 8.97 22.36
N LEU A 76 2.05 8.96 23.67
CA LEU A 76 0.75 8.73 24.30
C LEU A 76 0.28 10.02 24.94
N ASN A 77 -0.99 10.36 24.76
CA ASN A 77 -1.60 11.53 25.36
C ASN A 77 -2.84 11.10 26.16
N ARG A 78 -3.07 11.76 27.29
CA ARG A 78 -4.12 11.37 28.23
C ARG A 78 -5.47 11.83 27.70
N ASP A 79 -6.42 10.92 27.63
CA ASP A 79 -7.78 11.25 27.22
C ASP A 79 -8.52 11.96 28.38
N LYS A 80 -8.72 13.27 28.23
CA LYS A 80 -9.42 14.12 29.21
C LYS A 80 -10.92 13.81 29.30
N SER A 81 -11.47 13.04 28.37
CA SER A 81 -12.89 12.66 28.35
C SER A 81 -13.20 11.41 29.19
N ILE A 82 -12.18 10.58 29.49
CA ILE A 82 -12.33 9.36 30.28
C ILE A 82 -12.12 9.67 31.77
N LYS A 83 -13.22 9.74 32.53
CA LYS A 83 -13.18 9.82 34.00
C LYS A 83 -12.70 8.49 34.56
N HIS A 84 -11.53 8.48 35.22
CA HIS A 84 -10.93 7.29 35.83
C HIS A 84 -11.93 6.50 36.70
N SER A 85 -12.22 5.25 36.30
CA SER A 85 -12.63 4.21 37.22
C SER A 85 -11.38 3.43 37.60
N VAL A 86 -10.81 3.76 38.76
CA VAL A 86 -9.68 3.04 39.33
C VAL A 86 -10.16 1.66 39.73
N MET A 87 -9.85 0.62 38.96
CA MET A 87 -9.92 -0.75 39.47
C MET A 87 -8.66 -1.04 40.30
N PRO A 88 -8.78 -1.50 41.55
CA PRO A 88 -7.62 -1.85 42.35
C PRO A 88 -7.12 -3.23 41.90
N VAL A 89 -5.92 -3.30 41.33
CA VAL A 89 -5.22 -4.58 41.15
C VAL A 89 -3.92 -4.52 41.94
N HIS A 90 -3.71 -5.54 42.76
CA HIS A 90 -2.66 -5.64 43.78
C HIS A 90 -1.27 -5.21 43.30
N ALA A 91 -0.69 -4.28 44.05
CA ALA A 91 0.68 -3.82 43.89
C ALA A 91 1.69 -4.98 44.02
N GLN A 92 2.40 -5.25 42.93
CA GLN A 92 3.77 -5.73 43.03
C GLN A 92 4.68 -4.57 42.60
N ALA A 93 5.55 -4.16 43.52
CA ALA A 93 6.50 -3.10 43.30
C ALA A 93 7.50 -3.52 42.21
N ILE A 94 7.30 -3.03 40.99
CA ILE A 94 8.31 -3.11 39.93
C ILE A 94 9.27 -1.96 40.16
N SER A 95 10.53 -2.27 40.47
CA SER A 95 11.57 -1.25 40.61
C SER A 95 11.87 -0.63 39.24
N VAL A 96 11.50 0.63 39.06
CA VAL A 96 11.86 1.43 37.88
C VAL A 96 13.33 1.86 38.02
N PRO A 97 14.23 1.53 37.06
CA PRO A 97 15.61 2.01 37.10
C PRO A 97 15.68 3.54 36.95
N PRO A 98 16.60 4.26 37.64
CA PRO A 98 16.63 5.73 37.69
C PRO A 98 17.14 6.44 36.41
N SER A 99 17.10 5.80 35.25
CA SER A 99 17.73 6.31 34.02
C SER A 99 16.77 6.43 32.84
N PHE A 100 15.55 6.93 33.07
CA PHE A 100 14.77 7.52 31.99
C PHE A 100 15.31 8.93 31.73
N LYS A 101 16.34 9.02 30.89
CA LYS A 101 16.79 10.33 30.39
C LYS A 101 15.61 10.93 29.60
N LYS A 102 15.15 12.11 30.01
CA LYS A 102 14.25 12.97 29.21
C LYS A 102 14.84 13.08 27.80
N ALA A 103 14.30 12.33 26.85
CA ALA A 103 14.66 12.48 25.45
C ALA A 103 14.09 13.82 24.98
N VAL A 104 14.98 14.78 24.78
CA VAL A 104 14.67 16.06 24.14
C VAL A 104 14.08 15.76 22.75
N MET A 105 12.95 16.38 22.42
CA MET A 105 12.33 16.27 21.10
C MET A 105 13.33 16.65 20.00
N PRO A 106 13.32 15.97 18.83
CA PRO A 106 13.59 16.70 17.60
C PRO A 106 12.46 17.73 17.45
N GLN A 107 12.79 19.02 17.46
CA GLN A 107 11.89 20.03 16.94
C GLN A 107 11.74 19.75 15.44
N PHE A 108 10.57 19.31 15.00
CA PHE A 108 10.26 19.31 13.58
C PHE A 108 10.07 20.75 13.13
N SER A 109 10.77 21.15 12.08
CA SER A 109 10.95 22.54 11.67
C SER A 109 9.84 23.04 10.72
N SER A 110 9.05 22.13 10.11
CA SER A 110 7.90 22.51 9.25
C SER A 110 6.84 21.40 9.09
N PHE A 111 5.64 21.79 8.61
CA PHE A 111 4.54 20.88 8.21
C PHE A 111 4.95 19.91 7.08
N GLU A 112 5.95 20.27 6.29
CA GLU A 112 6.48 19.41 5.21
C GLU A 112 7.27 18.23 5.81
N GLU A 113 8.00 18.44 6.91
CA GLU A 113 8.65 17.34 7.63
C GLU A 113 7.62 16.36 8.16
N GLU A 114 6.43 16.82 8.57
CA GLU A 114 5.34 15.98 9.09
C GLU A 114 4.65 15.14 8.00
N ILE A 115 4.49 15.68 6.79
CA ILE A 115 3.94 14.94 5.63
C ILE A 115 4.96 13.92 5.07
N LEU A 116 6.26 14.23 5.13
CA LEU A 116 7.32 13.37 4.60
C LEU A 116 7.76 12.24 5.55
N LEU A 117 7.19 12.13 6.75
CA LEU A 117 7.51 11.09 7.76
C LEU A 117 7.23 9.65 7.28
N ASP A 118 6.26 9.47 6.38
CA ASP A 118 5.85 8.17 5.82
C ASP A 118 6.51 7.87 4.46
N VAL A 119 7.39 8.75 3.97
CA VAL A 119 8.16 8.52 2.73
C VAL A 119 9.31 7.55 3.07
N PRO A 120 9.40 6.38 2.42
CA PRO A 120 10.57 5.51 2.57
C PRO A 120 11.85 6.34 2.36
N PRO A 121 12.91 6.19 3.19
CA PRO A 121 14.12 7.01 3.06
C PRO A 121 14.70 7.03 1.63
N ALA A 122 14.53 5.92 0.91
CA ALA A 122 14.91 5.76 -0.50
C ALA A 122 14.16 6.70 -1.48
N LEU A 123 13.04 7.28 -1.07
CA LEU A 123 12.18 8.16 -1.87
C LEU A 123 12.18 9.62 -1.38
N SER A 124 13.01 9.93 -0.38
CA SER A 124 13.18 11.30 0.13
C SER A 124 13.78 12.27 -0.90
N SER A 125 14.41 11.73 -1.95
CA SER A 125 14.96 12.50 -3.07
C SER A 125 13.99 12.66 -4.25
N LEU A 126 12.79 12.08 -4.19
CA LEU A 126 11.80 12.28 -5.26
C LEU A 126 11.37 13.73 -5.28
N GLU A 127 11.36 14.32 -6.48
CA GLU A 127 10.83 15.67 -6.65
C GLU A 127 9.32 15.66 -6.45
N THR A 128 8.82 16.61 -5.66
CA THR A 128 7.40 16.81 -5.43
C THR A 128 6.91 18.14 -6.00
N ASP A 129 5.60 18.25 -6.20
CA ASP A 129 4.92 19.49 -6.53
C ASP A 129 4.56 20.31 -5.27
N ALA A 130 3.83 21.41 -5.47
CA ALA A 130 3.42 22.33 -4.41
C ALA A 130 2.50 21.69 -3.36
N TYR A 131 1.91 20.52 -3.65
CA TYR A 131 1.06 19.76 -2.73
C TYR A 131 1.78 18.54 -2.15
N LEU A 132 3.11 18.48 -2.30
CA LEU A 132 3.97 17.38 -1.85
C LEU A 132 3.67 16.03 -2.54
N MET A 133 2.95 16.06 -3.67
CA MET A 133 2.71 14.89 -4.51
C MET A 133 3.90 14.69 -5.46
N VAL A 134 4.24 13.44 -5.76
CA VAL A 134 5.41 13.09 -6.57
C VAL A 134 5.21 13.57 -8.01
N LYS A 135 6.17 14.30 -8.56
CA LYS A 135 6.10 14.68 -9.97
C LYS A 135 6.27 13.46 -10.87
N LEU A 136 5.46 13.35 -11.91
CA LEU A 136 5.53 12.26 -12.89
C LEU A 136 6.57 12.58 -13.97
N THR A 137 7.85 12.50 -13.61
CA THR A 137 8.99 12.79 -14.50
C THR A 137 9.87 11.56 -14.70
N GLN A 138 10.64 11.56 -15.79
CA GLN A 138 11.63 10.51 -16.06
C GLN A 138 12.67 10.41 -14.93
N ALA A 139 13.12 11.53 -14.38
CA ALA A 139 14.10 11.54 -13.29
C ALA A 139 13.58 10.82 -12.02
N ASN A 140 12.32 11.07 -11.65
CA ASN A 140 11.70 10.38 -10.51
C ASN A 140 11.48 8.88 -10.79
N SER A 141 11.07 8.53 -12.02
CA SER A 141 10.94 7.13 -12.42
C SER A 141 12.29 6.41 -12.34
N ASP A 142 13.37 7.00 -12.85
CA ASP A 142 14.71 6.40 -12.80
C ASP A 142 15.19 6.15 -11.36
N LEU A 143 14.82 7.02 -10.42
CA LEU A 143 15.10 6.81 -8.99
C LEU A 143 14.31 5.61 -8.46
N VAL A 144 13.02 5.51 -8.76
CA VAL A 144 12.18 4.38 -8.34
C VAL A 144 12.71 3.07 -8.92
N GLU A 145 13.07 3.01 -10.20
CA GLU A 145 13.60 1.80 -10.83
C GLU A 145 14.94 1.36 -10.18
N LYS A 146 15.83 2.30 -9.84
CA LYS A 146 17.07 2.00 -9.13
C LYS A 146 16.81 1.40 -7.74
N VAL A 147 15.80 1.91 -7.04
CA VAL A 147 15.42 1.40 -5.71
C VAL A 147 14.80 0.01 -5.85
N LEU A 148 13.88 -0.19 -6.79
CA LEU A 148 13.25 -1.48 -7.07
C LEU A 148 14.28 -2.57 -7.42
N ALA A 149 15.29 -2.23 -8.21
CA ALA A 149 16.33 -3.18 -8.64
C ALA A 149 17.14 -3.79 -7.47
N VAL A 150 17.17 -3.15 -6.31
CA VAL A 150 17.89 -3.62 -5.12
C VAL A 150 16.96 -3.91 -3.93
N ASP A 151 15.64 -3.80 -4.11
CA ASP A 151 14.65 -4.02 -3.05
C ASP A 151 14.48 -5.55 -2.83
N PRO A 152 14.88 -6.10 -1.67
CA PRO A 152 14.74 -7.53 -1.40
C PRO A 152 13.28 -7.99 -1.35
N ASP A 153 12.34 -7.08 -1.07
CA ASP A 153 10.91 -7.38 -1.06
C ASP A 153 10.32 -7.41 -2.49
N TYR A 154 11.03 -6.87 -3.48
CA TYR A 154 10.64 -6.85 -4.90
C TYR A 154 11.51 -7.81 -5.73
N THR A 155 11.51 -9.10 -5.34
CA THR A 155 12.20 -10.15 -6.11
C THR A 155 11.32 -10.61 -7.29
N PRO A 156 11.84 -10.72 -8.53
CA PRO A 156 11.06 -11.08 -9.73
C PRO A 156 10.75 -12.58 -9.80
N LYS A 157 10.08 -13.11 -8.77
CA LYS A 157 9.74 -14.53 -8.62
C LYS A 157 8.86 -15.01 -9.77
N GLY A 158 7.93 -14.15 -10.23
CA GLY A 158 7.07 -14.45 -11.36
C GLY A 158 7.87 -14.68 -12.64
N TYR A 159 8.84 -13.80 -12.92
CA TYR A 159 9.71 -13.91 -14.09
C TYR A 159 10.60 -15.17 -14.04
N HIS A 160 11.17 -15.50 -12.88
CA HIS A 160 11.95 -16.73 -12.72
C HIS A 160 11.12 -17.99 -12.95
N ALA A 161 9.87 -18.02 -12.44
CA ALA A 161 8.94 -19.10 -12.71
C ALA A 161 8.60 -19.19 -14.21
N PHE A 162 8.37 -18.04 -14.86
CA PHE A 162 8.12 -17.96 -16.29
C PHE A 162 9.29 -18.52 -17.10
N LYS A 163 10.52 -18.06 -16.82
CA LYS A 163 11.73 -18.54 -17.51
C LYS A 163 11.88 -20.06 -17.39
N SER A 164 11.80 -20.59 -16.17
CA SER A 164 11.86 -22.03 -15.92
C SER A 164 10.81 -22.81 -16.71
N CYS A 165 9.56 -22.36 -16.73
CA CYS A 165 8.50 -23.07 -17.45
C CYS A 165 8.57 -22.89 -18.97
N SER A 166 9.02 -21.73 -19.46
CA SER A 166 9.14 -21.45 -20.90
C SER A 166 10.25 -22.26 -21.57
N GLU A 167 11.32 -22.57 -20.83
CA GLU A 167 12.43 -23.41 -21.31
C GLU A 167 12.01 -24.88 -21.45
N GLU A 168 10.94 -25.29 -20.77
CA GLU A 168 10.39 -26.65 -20.80
C GLU A 168 9.40 -26.89 -21.96
N GLY A 169 9.01 -25.85 -22.71
CA GLY A 169 8.15 -25.94 -23.89
C GLY A 169 6.91 -25.03 -23.84
N GLU A 170 5.76 -25.54 -24.31
CA GLU A 170 4.49 -24.80 -24.29
C GLU A 170 4.01 -24.55 -22.85
N LEU A 171 3.41 -23.38 -22.62
CA LEU A 171 2.87 -23.01 -21.31
C LEU A 171 1.60 -23.81 -21.00
N THR A 172 1.77 -24.88 -20.22
CA THR A 172 0.68 -25.73 -19.71
C THR A 172 -0.13 -25.03 -18.60
N GLU A 173 -1.26 -25.62 -18.21
CA GLU A 173 -2.08 -25.10 -17.09
C GLU A 173 -1.25 -25.02 -15.80
N ASP A 174 -0.44 -26.03 -15.52
CA ASP A 174 0.44 -26.06 -14.35
C ASP A 174 1.53 -25.00 -14.42
N ALA A 175 2.09 -24.75 -15.61
CA ALA A 175 3.03 -23.66 -15.83
C ALA A 175 2.39 -22.30 -15.53
N TYR A 176 1.21 -22.01 -16.09
CA TYR A 176 0.47 -20.79 -15.79
C TYR A 176 0.13 -20.67 -14.30
N SER A 177 -0.34 -21.74 -13.68
CA SER A 177 -0.66 -21.76 -12.25
C SER A 177 0.56 -21.39 -11.38
N LYS A 178 1.73 -21.97 -11.69
CA LYS A 178 3.00 -21.65 -11.02
C LYS A 178 3.42 -20.20 -11.24
N ILE A 179 3.33 -19.70 -12.48
CA ILE A 179 3.69 -18.31 -12.82
C ILE A 179 2.77 -17.33 -12.09
N ILE A 180 1.45 -17.49 -12.22
CA ILE A 180 0.44 -16.63 -11.61
C ILE A 180 0.58 -16.66 -10.08
N LYS A 181 0.83 -17.81 -9.47
CA LYS A 181 1.07 -17.91 -8.01
C LYS A 181 2.27 -17.07 -7.58
N ASN A 182 3.35 -17.07 -8.36
CA ASN A 182 4.52 -16.24 -8.05
C ASN A 182 4.24 -14.75 -8.26
N ILE A 183 3.46 -14.36 -9.27
CA ILE A 183 2.98 -12.98 -9.45
C ILE A 183 2.17 -12.52 -8.23
N VAL A 184 1.28 -13.37 -7.72
CA VAL A 184 0.47 -13.10 -6.51
C VAL A 184 1.37 -12.83 -5.30
N ILE A 185 2.39 -13.67 -5.08
CA ILE A 185 3.34 -13.55 -3.96
C ILE A 185 4.17 -12.27 -4.08
N GLU A 186 4.78 -12.04 -5.24
CA GLU A 186 5.63 -10.88 -5.53
C GLU A 186 4.90 -9.56 -5.33
N ASN A 187 3.64 -9.50 -5.75
CA ASN A 187 2.84 -8.28 -5.68
C ASN A 187 1.96 -8.21 -4.42
N SER A 188 2.19 -9.06 -3.41
CA SER A 188 1.40 -9.14 -2.16
C SER A 188 -0.12 -9.15 -2.40
N THR A 189 -0.56 -9.78 -3.49
CA THR A 189 -1.96 -9.80 -3.89
C THR A 189 -2.70 -10.85 -3.06
N ARG A 190 -3.86 -10.50 -2.50
CA ARG A 190 -4.62 -11.40 -1.60
C ARG A 190 -5.60 -12.32 -2.35
N SER A 191 -5.18 -12.87 -3.49
CA SER A 191 -6.02 -13.77 -4.29
C SER A 191 -5.83 -15.21 -3.82
N LYS A 192 -6.91 -16.00 -3.82
CA LYS A 192 -6.89 -17.39 -3.33
C LYS A 192 -6.29 -18.34 -4.38
N ASP A 193 -5.78 -19.49 -3.93
CA ASP A 193 -5.24 -20.52 -4.83
C ASP A 193 -6.28 -21.03 -5.85
N GLU A 194 -7.57 -21.04 -5.51
CA GLU A 194 -8.64 -21.41 -6.45
C GLU A 194 -8.78 -20.40 -7.59
N VAL A 195 -8.59 -19.11 -7.31
CA VAL A 195 -8.59 -18.04 -8.32
C VAL A 195 -7.40 -18.22 -9.26
N VAL A 196 -6.22 -18.54 -8.71
CA VAL A 196 -5.01 -18.80 -9.51
C VAL A 196 -5.24 -19.96 -10.48
N LYS A 197 -5.81 -21.07 -10.01
CA LYS A 197 -6.15 -22.23 -10.86
C LYS A 197 -7.18 -21.88 -11.92
N ALA A 198 -8.23 -21.14 -11.56
CA ALA A 198 -9.26 -20.73 -12.52
C ALA A 198 -8.66 -19.82 -13.62
N LEU A 199 -7.77 -18.90 -13.25
CA LEU A 199 -7.10 -18.02 -14.20
C LEU A 199 -6.11 -18.79 -15.10
N ALA A 200 -5.38 -19.76 -14.55
CA ALA A 200 -4.52 -20.63 -15.35
C ALA A 200 -5.33 -21.39 -16.42
N LYS A 201 -6.50 -21.93 -16.05
CA LYS A 201 -7.45 -22.55 -17.00
C LYS A 201 -7.91 -21.60 -18.09
N TYR A 202 -8.17 -20.34 -17.73
CA TYR A 202 -8.53 -19.32 -18.72
C TYR A 202 -7.41 -19.11 -19.74
N CYS A 203 -6.14 -19.12 -19.30
CA CYS A 203 -4.99 -18.86 -20.17
C CYS A 203 -4.75 -19.96 -21.20
N VAL A 204 -5.08 -21.22 -20.87
CA VAL A 204 -4.87 -22.38 -21.76
C VAL A 204 -6.07 -22.74 -22.64
N ASP A 205 -7.26 -22.19 -22.36
CA ASP A 205 -8.47 -22.45 -23.15
C ASP A 205 -8.35 -21.81 -24.54
N GLU A 206 -8.15 -22.64 -25.56
CA GLU A 206 -7.95 -22.22 -26.96
C GLU A 206 -9.07 -21.30 -27.48
N ASN A 207 -10.31 -21.49 -27.02
CA ASN A 207 -11.45 -20.68 -27.45
C ASN A 207 -11.37 -19.23 -26.97
N ARG A 208 -10.51 -18.95 -25.98
CA ARG A 208 -10.35 -17.60 -25.41
C ARG A 208 -9.25 -16.82 -26.10
N HIS A 209 -8.40 -17.49 -26.89
CA HIS A 209 -7.30 -16.90 -27.63
C HIS A 209 -6.42 -15.99 -26.74
N PHE A 210 -6.13 -16.42 -25.51
CA PHE A 210 -5.48 -15.59 -24.48
C PHE A 210 -4.18 -14.94 -24.99
N LEU A 211 -3.22 -15.74 -25.48
CA LEU A 211 -1.93 -15.24 -25.95
C LEU A 211 -2.05 -14.31 -27.16
N ALA A 212 -2.91 -14.61 -28.12
CA ALA A 212 -3.12 -13.75 -29.29
C ALA A 212 -3.70 -12.38 -28.88
N ARG A 213 -4.69 -12.39 -27.98
CA ARG A 213 -5.29 -11.15 -27.46
C ARG A 213 -4.30 -10.33 -26.62
N LEU A 214 -3.43 -11.03 -25.90
CA LEU A 214 -2.37 -10.44 -25.09
C LEU A 214 -1.31 -9.76 -25.96
N GLN A 215 -0.89 -10.39 -27.05
CA GLN A 215 0.06 -9.84 -28.04
C GLN A 215 -0.51 -8.64 -28.80
N GLU A 216 -1.82 -8.64 -29.05
CA GLU A 216 -2.53 -7.53 -29.69
C GLU A 216 -2.83 -6.36 -28.73
N GLY A 217 -2.48 -6.48 -27.45
CA GLY A 217 -2.70 -5.41 -26.46
C GLY A 217 -4.18 -5.12 -26.17
N LYS A 218 -5.08 -6.10 -26.31
CA LYS A 218 -6.54 -5.87 -26.18
C LYS A 218 -6.93 -5.57 -24.72
N PRO A 219 -7.42 -4.36 -24.37
CA PRO A 219 -7.76 -4.01 -22.98
C PRO A 219 -8.95 -4.82 -22.43
N ARG A 220 -9.91 -5.18 -23.31
CA ARG A 220 -11.05 -6.05 -22.97
C ARG A 220 -10.62 -7.43 -22.42
N LEU A 221 -9.38 -7.87 -22.68
CA LEU A 221 -8.88 -9.13 -22.12
C LEU A 221 -8.97 -9.15 -20.59
N VAL A 222 -8.60 -8.05 -19.94
CA VAL A 222 -8.64 -7.96 -18.48
C VAL A 222 -10.09 -8.04 -17.97
N ASP A 223 -11.01 -7.32 -18.61
CA ASP A 223 -12.43 -7.32 -18.20
C ASP A 223 -13.12 -8.67 -18.44
N ASP A 224 -12.76 -9.38 -19.51
CA ASP A 224 -13.27 -10.72 -19.80
C ASP A 224 -12.75 -11.75 -18.79
N ILE A 225 -11.50 -11.62 -18.35
CA ILE A 225 -10.94 -12.44 -17.27
C ILE A 225 -11.70 -12.18 -15.96
N VAL A 226 -11.89 -10.91 -15.59
CA VAL A 226 -12.65 -10.54 -14.38
C VAL A 226 -14.05 -11.14 -14.44
N SER A 227 -14.74 -10.96 -15.57
CA SER A 227 -16.08 -11.51 -15.79
C SER A 227 -16.12 -13.04 -15.67
N TYR A 228 -15.12 -13.73 -16.25
CA TYR A 228 -15.01 -15.18 -16.15
C TYR A 228 -14.80 -15.68 -14.72
N LEU A 229 -13.98 -14.98 -13.92
CA LEU A 229 -13.77 -15.32 -12.52
C LEU A 229 -15.02 -15.05 -11.68
N THR A 230 -15.70 -13.91 -11.92
CA THR A 230 -16.95 -13.58 -11.23
C THR A 230 -18.06 -14.58 -11.55
N ASN A 231 -18.18 -15.03 -12.79
CA ASN A 231 -19.15 -16.06 -13.19
C ASN A 231 -18.90 -17.43 -12.52
N GLN A 232 -17.70 -17.66 -11.97
CA GLN A 232 -17.38 -18.83 -11.16
C GLN A 232 -17.60 -18.63 -9.65
N GLY A 233 -18.17 -17.49 -9.25
CA GLY A 233 -18.45 -17.16 -7.86
C GLY A 233 -17.28 -16.52 -7.10
N PHE A 234 -16.22 -16.11 -7.80
CA PHE A 234 -15.14 -15.32 -7.19
C PHE A 234 -15.50 -13.82 -7.14
N ARG A 235 -14.79 -13.06 -6.31
CA ARG A 235 -14.88 -11.58 -6.30
C ARG A 235 -14.29 -11.00 -7.60
N GLU A 236 -14.50 -9.72 -7.84
CA GLU A 236 -13.87 -9.00 -8.94
C GLU A 236 -12.34 -8.91 -8.73
N GLU A 237 -11.58 -9.72 -9.47
CA GLU A 237 -10.11 -9.79 -9.36
C GLU A 237 -9.41 -8.85 -10.37
N LYS A 238 -9.80 -7.56 -10.39
CA LYS A 238 -9.26 -6.54 -11.33
C LYS A 238 -7.73 -6.41 -11.24
N SER A 239 -7.22 -6.38 -10.01
CA SER A 239 -5.79 -6.22 -9.72
C SER A 239 -4.96 -7.42 -10.18
N LEU A 240 -5.41 -8.65 -9.89
CA LEU A 240 -4.69 -9.85 -10.35
C LEU A 240 -4.77 -9.99 -11.88
N SER A 241 -5.95 -9.79 -12.47
CA SER A 241 -6.16 -9.95 -13.91
C SER A 241 -5.29 -9.00 -14.73
N SER A 242 -5.20 -7.73 -14.30
CA SER A 242 -4.32 -6.74 -14.94
C SER A 242 -2.84 -7.03 -14.72
N LYS A 243 -2.42 -7.48 -13.53
CA LYS A 243 -1.04 -7.91 -13.25
C LYS A 243 -0.60 -9.04 -14.18
N VAL A 244 -1.42 -10.09 -14.30
CA VAL A 244 -1.11 -11.23 -15.17
C VAL A 244 -0.98 -10.80 -16.62
N CYS A 245 -1.88 -9.94 -17.13
CA CYS A 245 -1.76 -9.41 -18.48
C CYS A 245 -0.50 -8.55 -18.65
N ARG A 246 -0.23 -7.61 -17.72
CA ARG A 246 0.97 -6.76 -17.79
C ARG A 246 2.26 -7.57 -17.81
N TYR A 247 2.43 -8.47 -16.85
CA TYR A 247 3.69 -9.21 -16.74
C TYR A 247 3.89 -10.18 -17.90
N LEU A 248 2.86 -10.91 -18.33
CA LEU A 248 3.02 -11.84 -19.46
C LEU A 248 3.17 -11.12 -20.80
N ASN A 249 2.53 -9.96 -21.00
CA ASN A 249 2.73 -9.13 -22.19
C ASN A 249 4.19 -8.66 -22.30
N GLU A 250 4.77 -8.24 -21.18
CA GLU A 250 6.18 -7.86 -21.08
C GLU A 250 7.13 -9.05 -21.30
N TRP A 251 6.90 -10.18 -20.63
CA TRP A 251 7.85 -11.29 -20.64
C TRP A 251 7.81 -12.13 -21.92
N ILE A 252 6.62 -12.28 -22.53
CA ILE A 252 6.44 -13.09 -23.75
C ILE A 252 6.66 -12.26 -25.00
N PHE A 253 6.12 -11.03 -25.03
CA PHE A 253 6.08 -10.22 -26.25
C PHE A 253 6.95 -8.96 -26.19
N HIS A 254 7.59 -8.68 -25.05
CA HIS A 254 8.41 -7.48 -24.85
C HIS A 254 7.64 -6.19 -25.16
N GLN A 255 6.37 -6.17 -24.76
CA GLN A 255 5.43 -5.08 -24.96
C GLN A 255 5.05 -4.42 -23.63
N ASP A 256 4.52 -3.20 -23.71
CA ASP A 256 4.06 -2.37 -22.59
C ASP A 256 2.58 -1.98 -22.78
N ASP A 257 1.77 -2.93 -23.26
CA ASP A 257 0.39 -2.68 -23.67
C ASP A 257 -0.60 -2.60 -22.51
N TYR A 258 -0.18 -3.06 -21.33
CA TYR A 258 -1.00 -3.14 -20.14
C TYR A 258 -0.31 -2.49 -18.95
N THR A 259 -1.09 -1.84 -18.10
CA THR A 259 -0.68 -1.37 -16.77
C THR A 259 -1.43 -2.13 -15.66
N ILE A 260 -0.90 -2.10 -14.44
CA ILE A 260 -1.52 -2.71 -13.27
C ILE A 260 -2.71 -1.86 -12.81
N ASN A 261 -3.82 -2.52 -12.51
CA ASN A 261 -5.07 -1.89 -12.12
C ASN A 261 -5.39 -2.18 -10.64
N ASP A 262 -4.66 -1.53 -9.73
CA ASP A 262 -4.84 -1.71 -8.29
C ASP A 262 -5.35 -0.47 -7.55
N SER A 263 -5.66 -0.65 -6.26
CA SER A 263 -6.25 0.37 -5.42
C SER A 263 -5.30 1.53 -5.11
N VAL A 264 -3.99 1.31 -5.09
CA VAL A 264 -3.01 2.37 -4.80
C VAL A 264 -3.03 3.35 -5.97
N VAL A 265 -2.82 2.83 -7.19
CA VAL A 265 -2.85 3.63 -8.41
C VAL A 265 -4.21 4.34 -8.56
N ARG A 266 -5.32 3.62 -8.37
CA ARG A 266 -6.67 4.20 -8.46
C ARG A 266 -6.91 5.34 -7.49
N SER A 267 -6.36 5.25 -6.28
CA SER A 267 -6.59 6.25 -5.25
C SER A 267 -5.90 7.60 -5.52
N VAL A 268 -4.81 7.60 -6.29
CA VAL A 268 -4.01 8.80 -6.56
C VAL A 268 -4.25 9.39 -7.96
N MET A 269 -4.71 8.62 -8.93
CA MET A 269 -4.99 9.11 -10.28
C MET A 269 -5.94 10.33 -10.34
N PRO A 270 -7.04 10.40 -9.54
CA PRO A 270 -7.90 11.57 -9.52
C PRO A 270 -7.17 12.89 -9.27
N TYR A 271 -6.12 12.86 -8.43
CA TYR A 271 -5.27 14.03 -8.20
C TYR A 271 -4.55 14.46 -9.49
N TYR A 272 -3.91 13.52 -10.19
CA TYR A 272 -3.17 13.84 -11.42
C TYR A 272 -4.08 14.29 -12.56
N LEU A 273 -5.30 13.78 -12.64
CA LEU A 273 -6.30 14.29 -13.59
C LEU A 273 -6.58 15.78 -13.33
N ALA A 274 -6.75 16.16 -12.07
CA ALA A 274 -6.94 17.56 -11.70
C ALA A 274 -5.68 18.40 -11.93
N PHE A 275 -4.51 17.91 -11.49
CA PHE A 275 -3.23 18.59 -11.60
C PHE A 275 -2.88 18.93 -13.06
N TYR A 276 -3.08 17.98 -13.98
CA TYR A 276 -2.85 18.18 -15.41
C TYR A 276 -4.04 18.78 -16.16
N GLN A 277 -5.12 19.13 -15.45
CA GLN A 277 -6.34 19.70 -16.03
C GLN A 277 -6.93 18.82 -17.15
N ILE A 278 -6.89 17.49 -16.96
CA ILE A 278 -7.44 16.51 -17.90
C ILE A 278 -8.97 16.49 -17.75
N PRO A 279 -9.75 16.83 -18.80
CA PRO A 279 -11.20 16.85 -18.72
C PRO A 279 -11.77 15.49 -18.32
N THR A 280 -12.40 15.43 -17.15
CA THR A 280 -12.99 14.19 -16.63
C THR A 280 -14.36 14.48 -16.05
N SER A 281 -15.34 13.61 -16.31
CA SER A 281 -16.68 13.81 -15.76
C SER A 281 -16.68 13.59 -14.24
N LEU A 282 -17.50 14.37 -13.52
CA LEU A 282 -17.68 14.20 -12.08
C LEU A 282 -18.22 12.80 -11.72
N LYS A 283 -18.96 12.18 -12.64
CA LYS A 283 -19.44 10.79 -12.53
C LYS A 283 -18.27 9.81 -12.58
N THR A 284 -17.33 10.00 -13.50
CA THR A 284 -16.12 9.17 -13.63
C THR A 284 -15.25 9.26 -12.38
N LEU A 285 -15.06 10.46 -11.81
CA LEU A 285 -14.29 10.64 -10.56
C LEU A 285 -14.98 9.97 -9.37
N LYS A 286 -16.30 10.11 -9.24
CA LYS A 286 -17.07 9.47 -8.16
C LYS A 286 -17.14 7.95 -8.28
N ALA A 287 -17.06 7.44 -9.49
CA ALA A 287 -17.13 6.01 -9.80
C ALA A 287 -15.74 5.43 -10.13
N PHE A 288 -14.65 6.14 -9.81
CA PHE A 288 -13.31 5.79 -10.30
C PHE A 288 -12.90 4.38 -9.89
N GLU A 289 -13.18 3.98 -8.65
CA GLU A 289 -12.93 2.63 -8.12
C GLU A 289 -13.70 1.53 -8.87
N SER A 290 -14.87 1.86 -9.41
CA SER A 290 -15.74 0.90 -10.12
C SER A 290 -15.42 0.75 -11.59
N LEU A 291 -14.56 1.60 -12.18
CA LEU A 291 -14.26 1.56 -13.62
C LEU A 291 -13.78 0.17 -14.08
N SER A 292 -14.23 -0.23 -15.27
CA SER A 292 -13.69 -1.36 -16.02
C SER A 292 -12.24 -1.09 -16.42
N TYR A 293 -11.50 -2.11 -16.82
CA TYR A 293 -10.14 -1.92 -17.34
C TYR A 293 -10.15 -1.15 -18.65
N VAL A 294 -11.12 -1.40 -19.54
CA VAL A 294 -11.30 -0.67 -20.81
C VAL A 294 -11.53 0.83 -20.58
N ASP A 295 -12.23 1.21 -19.52
CA ASP A 295 -12.45 2.63 -19.18
C ASP A 295 -11.26 3.22 -18.42
N PHE A 296 -10.57 2.41 -17.63
CA PHE A 296 -9.42 2.82 -16.82
C PHE A 296 -8.18 3.11 -17.66
N LEU A 297 -7.82 2.23 -18.60
CA LEU A 297 -6.56 2.31 -19.35
C LEU A 297 -6.42 3.62 -20.15
N PRO A 298 -7.45 4.09 -20.89
CA PRO A 298 -7.35 5.37 -21.60
C PRO A 298 -7.11 6.55 -20.66
N ILE A 299 -7.70 6.53 -19.46
CA ILE A 299 -7.49 7.60 -18.46
C ILE A 299 -6.06 7.56 -17.93
N PHE A 300 -5.52 6.37 -17.70
CA PHE A 300 -4.12 6.18 -17.33
C PHE A 300 -3.17 6.70 -18.41
N ASP A 301 -3.48 6.42 -19.68
CA ASP A 301 -2.69 6.93 -20.80
C ASP A 301 -2.76 8.46 -20.95
N LEU A 302 -3.91 9.09 -20.68
CA LEU A 302 -3.99 10.55 -20.67
C LEU A 302 -3.06 11.19 -19.62
N ILE A 303 -2.92 10.57 -18.45
CA ILE A 303 -1.94 11.01 -17.45
C ILE A 303 -0.53 10.76 -17.97
N ARG A 304 -0.25 9.57 -18.49
CA ARG A 304 1.06 9.19 -19.05
C ARG A 304 1.55 10.13 -20.15
N GLU A 305 0.66 10.55 -21.05
CA GLU A 305 0.94 11.51 -22.11
C GLU A 305 1.38 12.88 -21.58
N LYS A 306 0.99 13.23 -20.35
CA LYS A 306 1.46 14.44 -19.65
C LYS A 306 2.78 14.22 -18.89
N SER A 307 3.17 12.98 -18.65
CA SER A 307 4.32 12.60 -17.82
C SER A 307 5.67 12.57 -18.56
N GLU A 308 5.93 13.48 -19.50
CA GLU A 308 7.25 13.62 -20.16
C GLU A 308 7.92 12.30 -20.64
N GLY A 309 7.17 11.42 -21.31
CA GLY A 309 7.76 10.25 -22.00
C GLY A 309 7.87 8.96 -21.18
N LEU A 310 7.27 8.90 -19.98
CA LEU A 310 7.17 7.65 -19.23
C LEU A 310 6.45 6.55 -20.02
N THR A 311 6.95 5.32 -19.90
CA THR A 311 6.22 4.10 -20.27
C THR A 311 5.07 3.85 -19.28
N ARG A 312 4.11 2.98 -19.63
CA ARG A 312 3.03 2.60 -18.70
C ARG A 312 3.60 1.92 -17.48
N HIS A 313 4.55 1.00 -17.67
CA HIS A 313 5.33 0.38 -16.62
C HIS A 313 5.98 1.39 -15.67
N GLN A 314 6.73 2.35 -16.21
CA GLN A 314 7.42 3.36 -15.41
C GLN A 314 6.45 4.23 -14.61
N LEU A 315 5.33 4.63 -15.23
CA LEU A 315 4.29 5.38 -14.53
C LEU A 315 3.65 4.55 -13.42
N ASP A 316 3.32 3.29 -13.68
CA ASP A 316 2.75 2.37 -12.70
C ASP A 316 3.67 2.18 -11.49
N HIS A 317 4.94 1.86 -11.74
CA HIS A 317 5.95 1.72 -10.70
C HIS A 317 6.13 3.01 -9.91
N LEU A 318 6.22 4.16 -10.58
CA LEU A 318 6.37 5.45 -9.93
C LEU A 318 5.18 5.74 -9.00
N LEU A 319 3.94 5.54 -9.46
CA LEU A 319 2.75 5.72 -8.64
C LEU A 319 2.70 4.70 -7.49
N TRP A 320 2.79 3.41 -7.79
CA TRP A 320 2.64 2.37 -6.80
C TRP A 320 3.72 2.46 -5.71
N TYR A 321 4.99 2.56 -6.09
CA TYR A 321 6.09 2.54 -5.14
C TYR A 321 6.13 3.81 -4.28
N SER A 322 5.71 4.95 -4.83
CA SER A 322 5.61 6.22 -4.09
C SER A 322 4.49 6.25 -3.06
N TYR A 323 3.40 5.52 -3.29
CA TYR A 323 2.17 5.66 -2.50
C TYR A 323 1.72 4.41 -1.74
N LYS A 324 2.28 3.21 -2.01
CA LYS A 324 1.81 1.93 -1.42
C LYS A 324 1.72 1.91 0.11
N ASN A 325 2.54 2.70 0.79
CA ASN A 325 2.56 2.82 2.25
C ASN A 325 2.29 4.25 2.74
N ASP A 326 1.95 5.17 1.84
CA ASP A 326 1.78 6.59 2.13
C ASP A 326 0.29 6.96 2.20
N ARG A 327 -0.31 6.67 3.35
CA ARG A 327 -1.74 6.95 3.57
C ARG A 327 -2.03 8.44 3.57
N ILE A 328 -1.11 9.27 4.04
CA ILE A 328 -1.32 10.72 4.16
C ILE A 328 -1.45 11.33 2.77
N ARG A 329 -0.48 11.13 1.88
CA ARG A 329 -0.54 11.68 0.52
C ARG A 329 -1.66 11.04 -0.31
N THR A 330 -2.01 9.78 -0.05
CA THR A 330 -3.19 9.15 -0.67
C THR A 330 -4.50 9.85 -0.27
N GLU A 331 -4.69 10.20 1.00
CA GLU A 331 -5.89 10.93 1.42
C GLU A 331 -5.88 12.40 0.96
N ILE A 332 -4.72 13.05 0.93
CA ILE A 332 -4.55 14.38 0.33
C ILE A 332 -4.95 14.35 -1.15
N ALA A 333 -4.50 13.34 -1.91
CA ALA A 333 -4.84 13.17 -3.31
C ALA A 333 -6.37 13.11 -3.52
N LYS A 334 -7.06 12.31 -2.70
CA LYS A 334 -8.53 12.19 -2.73
C LYS A 334 -9.22 13.52 -2.42
N ALA A 335 -8.77 14.23 -1.39
CA ALA A 335 -9.34 15.51 -0.98
C ALA A 335 -9.14 16.59 -2.06
N LEU A 336 -7.92 16.69 -2.61
CA LEU A 336 -7.59 17.66 -3.65
C LEU A 336 -8.37 17.41 -4.93
N ALA A 337 -8.54 16.14 -5.34
CA ALA A 337 -9.34 15.79 -6.52
C ALA A 337 -10.80 16.25 -6.43
N ILE A 338 -11.36 16.30 -5.22
CA ILE A 338 -12.73 16.80 -4.98
C ILE A 338 -12.75 18.34 -4.94
N ALA A 339 -11.72 18.96 -4.35
CA ALA A 339 -11.64 20.40 -4.16
C ALA A 339 -11.30 21.18 -5.43
N SER A 340 -10.53 20.59 -6.35
CA SER A 340 -10.13 21.15 -7.64
C SER A 340 -11.28 21.21 -8.67
N GLY A 341 -12.52 21.34 -8.21
CA GLY A 341 -13.75 21.41 -9.01
C GLY A 341 -13.82 22.61 -9.95
N GLN A 342 -12.97 22.63 -10.98
CA GLN A 342 -13.21 23.28 -12.25
C GLN A 342 -13.70 22.21 -13.23
N PHE A 343 -14.92 21.70 -13.06
CA PHE A 343 -15.46 20.71 -14.01
C PHE A 343 -16.89 21.06 -14.43
N THR A 344 -17.10 20.96 -15.74
CA THR A 344 -18.33 21.34 -16.43
C THR A 344 -19.50 20.47 -15.98
N ARG A 345 -20.60 21.13 -15.58
CA ARG A 345 -21.92 20.50 -15.56
C ARG A 345 -22.31 20.24 -17.02
N SER A 346 -22.18 19.03 -17.49
CA SER A 346 -22.81 18.58 -18.73
C SER A 346 -23.44 17.22 -18.51
#